data_AF-A1SIV5-F1
#
_entry.id   AF-A1SIV5-F1
#
_cell.length_a   1.000
_cell.length_b   1.000
_cell.length_c   1.000
_cell.angle_alpha   90.00
_cell.angle_beta   90.00
_cell.angle_gamma   90.00
#
_symmetry.space_group_name_H-M   'P 1'
#
loop_
_entity.id
_entity.type
_entity.pdbx_description
1 polymer ?
#
loop_
_entity_poly.entity_id
_entity_poly.type
_entity_poly.pdbx_seq_one_letter_code
_entity_poly.pdbx_strand_id
1 'polypeptide(L)'
;MKASDLEREQVLDYFAAQMADDPVVHLEKVAVERVGSVLHDIWDVHCSDSRWWAISNSLNYYSQDDFTSRDVALTFHVGLMVRIASREERPITDEAAGLLPRAWRLWEQAVESLDGAREAEDFQAVGVRLREAMVTCAGEVADDSLIPEGGDAPKAADVVGWTNLLIADQAEGPSSKQLRSYSTKLTRETWDYVNWLPTPRTRSPTTRTSESRG
;
A
#
# COMPACT_ATOMS: atom_id res chain seq x y z
N MET A 1 4.61 -15.89 21.85
CA MET A 1 5.13 -14.73 21.08
C MET A 1 4.61 -13.48 21.75
N LYS A 2 5.45 -12.47 22.02
CA LYS A 2 5.00 -11.30 22.79
C LYS A 2 4.48 -10.23 21.84
N ALA A 3 3.19 -9.93 21.91
CA ALA A 3 2.60 -8.82 21.18
C ALA A 3 3.09 -7.48 21.76
N SER A 4 3.21 -6.46 20.92
CA SER A 4 3.43 -5.08 21.34
C SER A 4 2.19 -4.50 22.03
N ASP A 5 2.39 -3.46 22.83
CA ASP A 5 1.27 -2.79 23.53
C ASP A 5 0.29 -2.15 22.55
N LEU A 6 0.80 -1.59 21.44
CA LEU A 6 -0.01 -0.98 20.38
C LEU A 6 -0.93 -2.01 19.69
N GLU A 7 -0.40 -3.18 19.34
CA GLU A 7 -1.21 -4.25 18.72
C GLU A 7 -2.32 -4.72 19.66
N ARG A 8 -2.04 -4.79 20.96
CA ARG A 8 -3.05 -5.17 21.99
C ARG A 8 -4.14 -4.11 22.10
N GLU A 9 -3.75 -2.84 22.17
CA GLU A 9 -4.67 -1.70 22.27
C GLU A 9 -5.64 -1.68 21.08
N GLN A 10 -5.13 -1.86 19.85
CA GLN A 10 -5.96 -1.92 18.65
C GLN A 10 -7.05 -3.00 18.71
N VAL A 11 -6.72 -4.20 19.20
CA VAL A 11 -7.70 -5.29 19.35
C VAL A 11 -8.70 -4.98 20.46
N LEU A 12 -8.24 -4.43 21.59
CA LEU A 12 -9.12 -4.05 22.70
C LEU A 12 -10.12 -2.95 22.29
N ASP A 13 -9.66 -1.90 21.62
CA ASP A 13 -10.50 -0.80 21.13
C ASP A 13 -11.55 -1.31 20.14
N TYR A 14 -11.14 -2.22 19.24
CA TYR A 14 -12.06 -2.85 18.31
C TYR A 14 -13.16 -3.64 19.02
N PHE A 15 -12.82 -4.48 20.01
CA PHE A 15 -13.81 -5.22 20.79
C PHE A 15 -14.69 -4.31 21.64
N ALA A 16 -14.13 -3.26 22.25
CA ALA A 16 -14.92 -2.28 23.00
C ALA A 16 -15.98 -1.60 22.13
N ALA A 17 -15.67 -1.35 20.84
CA ALA A 17 -16.61 -0.78 19.89
C ALA A 17 -17.65 -1.78 19.37
N GLN A 18 -17.28 -3.06 19.19
CA GLN A 18 -18.17 -4.08 18.63
C GLN A 18 -19.04 -4.79 19.68
N MET A 19 -18.54 -4.89 20.91
CA MET A 19 -19.06 -5.76 21.97
C MET A 19 -19.11 -5.01 23.31
N ALA A 20 -19.71 -3.82 23.32
CA ALA A 20 -19.73 -2.95 24.50
C ALA A 20 -20.36 -3.61 25.75
N ASP A 21 -21.33 -4.50 25.55
CA ASP A 21 -22.04 -5.20 26.62
C ASP A 21 -21.34 -6.50 27.09
N ASP A 22 -20.28 -6.94 26.40
CA ASP A 22 -19.53 -8.15 26.75
C ASP A 22 -18.01 -7.89 26.71
N PRO A 23 -17.45 -7.31 27.78
CA PRO A 23 -16.09 -6.78 27.77
C PRO A 23 -15.02 -7.88 27.78
N VAL A 24 -13.88 -7.59 27.14
CA VAL A 24 -12.71 -8.47 27.09
C VAL A 24 -12.09 -8.63 28.48
N VAL A 25 -11.98 -9.87 28.95
CA VAL A 25 -11.31 -10.24 30.21
C VAL A 25 -9.94 -10.86 29.99
N HIS A 26 -9.70 -11.44 28.81
CA HIS A 26 -8.41 -12.03 28.44
C HIS A 26 -8.12 -11.84 26.95
N LEU A 27 -6.85 -11.56 26.63
CA LEU A 27 -6.38 -11.35 25.26
C LEU A 27 -4.96 -11.90 25.09
N GLU A 28 -4.82 -12.89 24.21
CA GLU A 28 -3.54 -13.52 23.88
C GLU A 28 -3.32 -13.61 22.36
N LYS A 29 -2.13 -13.25 21.88
CA LYS A 29 -1.71 -13.49 20.49
C LYS A 29 -1.20 -14.92 20.37
N VAL A 30 -2.02 -15.81 19.83
CA VAL A 30 -1.75 -17.26 19.78
C VAL A 30 -0.99 -17.70 18.54
N ALA A 31 -1.05 -16.93 17.46
CA ALA A 31 -0.31 -17.22 16.23
C ALA A 31 -0.07 -15.98 15.37
N VAL A 32 0.88 -16.14 14.46
CA VAL A 32 1.06 -15.28 13.29
C VAL A 32 1.24 -16.21 12.10
N GLU A 33 0.33 -16.15 11.15
CA GLU A 33 0.31 -17.02 9.97
C GLU A 33 0.48 -16.18 8.71
N ARG A 34 1.35 -16.61 7.80
CA ARG A 34 1.55 -15.95 6.50
C ARG A 34 0.72 -16.65 5.44
N VAL A 35 -0.14 -15.90 4.77
CA VAL A 35 -0.91 -16.38 3.61
C VAL A 35 -0.63 -15.43 2.44
N GLY A 36 0.08 -15.92 1.42
CA GLY A 36 0.63 -15.06 0.36
C GLY A 36 1.65 -14.05 0.90
N SER A 37 1.52 -12.78 0.52
CA SER A 37 2.34 -11.67 1.04
C SER A 37 1.86 -11.11 2.38
N VAL A 38 0.68 -11.54 2.86
CA VAL A 38 -0.03 -10.94 4.00
C VAL A 38 0.19 -11.74 5.31
N LEU A 39 0.48 -11.03 6.40
CA LEU A 39 0.73 -11.59 7.75
C LEU A 39 -0.47 -11.45 8.67
N HIS A 40 -1.15 -12.54 9.00
CA HIS A 40 -2.32 -12.53 9.86
C HIS A 40 -1.94 -12.84 11.30
N ASP A 41 -2.16 -11.88 12.18
CA ASP A 41 -2.09 -12.08 13.62
C ASP A 41 -3.38 -12.71 14.09
N ILE A 42 -3.28 -13.78 14.87
CA ILE A 42 -4.44 -14.50 15.39
C ILE A 42 -4.43 -14.39 16.91
N TRP A 43 -5.55 -13.92 17.44
CA TRP A 43 -5.76 -13.66 18.85
C TRP A 43 -6.86 -14.55 19.41
N ASP A 44 -6.60 -15.14 20.58
CA ASP A 44 -7.64 -15.73 21.43
C ASP A 44 -8.16 -14.62 22.35
N VAL A 45 -9.44 -14.30 22.19
CA VAL A 45 -10.12 -13.23 22.94
C VAL A 45 -11.20 -13.86 23.79
N HIS A 46 -11.09 -13.69 25.10
CA HIS A 46 -12.15 -14.10 26.02
C HIS A 46 -12.84 -12.84 26.51
N CYS A 47 -14.13 -12.78 26.28
CA CYS A 47 -15.02 -11.82 26.89
C CYS A 47 -15.64 -12.44 28.15
N SER A 48 -16.53 -11.69 28.80
CA SER A 48 -17.17 -12.14 30.04
C SER A 48 -18.09 -13.33 29.78
N ASP A 49 -18.83 -13.30 28.67
CA ASP A 49 -19.84 -14.29 28.31
C ASP A 49 -19.51 -15.08 27.02
N SER A 50 -18.46 -14.71 26.30
CA SER A 50 -18.15 -15.29 24.97
C SER A 50 -16.66 -15.43 24.66
N ARG A 51 -16.34 -16.22 23.63
CA ARG A 51 -14.97 -16.46 23.17
C ARG A 51 -14.86 -16.30 21.66
N TRP A 52 -13.78 -15.64 21.22
CA TRP A 52 -13.60 -15.27 19.83
C TRP A 52 -12.17 -15.53 19.35
N TRP A 53 -12.03 -15.84 18.08
CA TRP A 53 -10.80 -15.62 17.33
C TRP A 53 -10.85 -14.22 16.74
N ALA A 54 -9.82 -13.40 16.96
CA ALA A 54 -9.65 -12.15 16.23
C ALA A 54 -8.46 -12.25 15.28
N ILE A 55 -8.64 -11.83 14.02
CA ILE A 55 -7.64 -12.00 12.96
C ILE A 55 -7.34 -10.65 12.29
N SER A 56 -6.05 -10.27 12.20
CA SER A 56 -5.61 -8.98 11.64
C SER A 56 -5.54 -8.94 10.10
N ASN A 57 -5.24 -7.76 9.55
CA ASN A 57 -5.44 -7.33 8.13
C ASN A 57 -6.92 -7.29 7.77
N SER A 58 -7.56 -6.15 8.09
CA SER A 58 -9.02 -6.01 8.18
C SER A 58 -9.57 -6.76 9.40
N LEU A 59 -9.15 -6.29 10.59
CA LEU A 59 -9.44 -6.91 11.88
C LEU A 59 -10.92 -7.30 12.01
N ASN A 60 -11.16 -8.58 12.29
CA ASN A 60 -12.51 -9.13 12.46
C ASN A 60 -12.53 -10.25 13.50
N TYR A 61 -13.71 -10.50 14.10
CA TYR A 61 -13.92 -11.51 15.13
C TYR A 61 -14.76 -12.70 14.64
N TYR A 62 -14.47 -13.90 15.14
CA TYR A 62 -15.12 -15.16 14.77
C TYR A 62 -15.44 -15.98 16.01
N SER A 63 -16.71 -16.38 16.19
CA SER A 63 -17.13 -17.10 17.40
C SER A 63 -16.40 -18.43 17.49
N GLN A 64 -15.87 -18.77 18.67
CA GLN A 64 -15.26 -20.09 18.87
C GLN A 64 -16.29 -21.24 18.86
N ASP A 65 -17.57 -20.93 19.06
CA ASP A 65 -18.66 -21.92 18.94
C ASP A 65 -18.85 -22.36 17.49
N ASP A 66 -18.78 -21.41 16.55
CA ASP A 66 -18.91 -21.69 15.12
C ASP A 66 -17.56 -22.08 14.48
N PHE A 67 -16.46 -21.52 14.98
CA PHE A 67 -15.11 -21.72 14.50
C PHE A 67 -14.26 -22.40 15.57
N THR A 68 -14.46 -23.71 15.71
CA THR A 68 -13.82 -24.55 16.75
C THR A 68 -12.30 -24.65 16.66
N SER A 69 -11.69 -24.14 15.59
CA SER A 69 -10.23 -24.00 15.49
C SER A 69 -9.84 -22.69 14.82
N ARG A 70 -8.70 -22.16 15.27
CA ARG A 70 -8.07 -20.97 14.70
C ARG A 70 -7.79 -21.11 13.19
N ASP A 71 -7.46 -22.32 12.72
CA ASP A 71 -7.10 -22.58 11.32
C ASP A 71 -8.33 -22.52 10.40
N VAL A 72 -9.48 -22.98 10.91
CA VAL A 72 -10.78 -22.84 10.22
C VAL A 72 -11.22 -21.37 10.19
N ALA A 73 -11.06 -20.64 11.30
CA ALA A 73 -11.31 -19.19 11.35
C ALA A 73 -10.43 -18.44 10.35
N LEU A 74 -9.13 -18.74 10.29
CA LEU A 74 -8.20 -18.14 9.34
C LEU A 74 -8.59 -18.43 7.89
N THR A 75 -8.93 -19.68 7.57
CA THR A 75 -9.33 -20.07 6.21
C THR A 75 -10.56 -19.28 5.75
N PHE A 76 -11.56 -19.15 6.63
CA PHE A 76 -12.75 -18.35 6.33
C PHE A 76 -12.43 -16.86 6.20
N HIS A 77 -11.62 -16.31 7.11
CA HIS A 77 -11.19 -14.91 7.08
C HIS A 77 -10.51 -14.56 5.76
N VAL A 78 -9.52 -15.35 5.34
CA VAL A 78 -8.82 -15.18 4.06
C VAL A 78 -9.81 -15.22 2.90
N GLY A 79 -10.69 -16.22 2.85
CA GLY A 79 -11.68 -16.34 1.78
C GLY A 79 -12.65 -15.15 1.75
N LEU A 80 -13.06 -14.64 2.91
CA LEU A 80 -13.90 -13.45 3.01
C LEU A 80 -13.16 -12.20 2.51
N MET A 81 -11.91 -12.00 2.93
CA MET A 81 -11.12 -10.84 2.53
C MET A 81 -10.85 -10.82 1.03
N VAL A 82 -10.55 -11.97 0.42
CA VAL A 82 -10.42 -12.08 -1.05
C VAL A 82 -11.71 -11.65 -1.75
N ARG A 83 -12.88 -12.07 -1.24
CA ARG A 83 -14.17 -11.67 -1.84
C ARG A 83 -14.49 -10.20 -1.66
N ILE A 84 -14.07 -9.58 -0.55
CA ILE A 84 -14.20 -8.14 -0.34
C ILE A 84 -13.28 -7.39 -1.30
N ALA A 85 -12.01 -7.80 -1.38
CA ALA A 85 -11.04 -7.23 -2.32
C ALA A 85 -11.55 -7.29 -3.77
N SER A 86 -12.05 -8.44 -4.23
CA SER A 86 -12.61 -8.58 -5.58
C SER A 86 -13.88 -7.76 -5.84
N ARG A 87 -14.59 -7.29 -4.80
CA ARG A 87 -15.72 -6.36 -4.96
C ARG A 87 -15.26 -4.91 -5.09
N GLU A 88 -14.13 -4.57 -4.48
CA GLU A 88 -13.57 -3.22 -4.46
C GLU A 88 -12.52 -2.99 -5.55
N GLU A 89 -11.97 -4.05 -6.14
CA GLU A 89 -11.31 -4.01 -7.43
C GLU A 89 -12.31 -3.49 -8.46
N ARG A 90 -12.32 -2.17 -8.68
CA ARG A 90 -12.54 -1.65 -10.02
C ARG A 90 -11.31 -2.11 -10.79
N PRO A 91 -11.41 -3.09 -11.70
CA PRO A 91 -10.29 -3.39 -12.56
C PRO A 91 -10.02 -2.09 -13.31
N ILE A 92 -8.78 -1.62 -13.31
CA ILE A 92 -8.31 -0.89 -14.48
C ILE A 92 -8.56 -1.89 -15.60
N THR A 93 -9.59 -1.63 -16.42
CA THR A 93 -10.04 -2.60 -17.42
C THR A 93 -8.85 -2.99 -18.30
N ASP A 94 -8.82 -4.21 -18.81
CA ASP A 94 -7.76 -4.64 -19.77
C ASP A 94 -7.58 -3.61 -20.90
N GLU A 95 -8.66 -2.92 -21.29
CA GLU A 95 -8.66 -1.80 -22.22
C GLU A 95 -7.83 -0.59 -21.74
N ALA A 96 -7.98 -0.18 -20.48
CA ALA A 96 -7.22 0.92 -19.89
C ALA A 96 -5.74 0.55 -19.69
N ALA A 97 -5.44 -0.69 -19.28
CA ALA A 97 -4.07 -1.21 -19.25
C ALA A 97 -3.46 -1.26 -20.67
N GLY A 98 -4.28 -1.53 -21.68
CA GLY A 98 -3.89 -1.56 -23.09
C GLY A 98 -3.46 -0.21 -23.67
N LEU A 99 -3.78 0.92 -23.02
CA LEU A 99 -3.34 2.25 -23.46
C LEU A 99 -1.85 2.49 -23.22
N LEU A 100 -1.28 1.92 -22.15
CA LEU A 100 0.12 2.11 -21.73
C LEU A 100 0.76 0.76 -21.41
N PRO A 101 0.83 -0.17 -22.38
CA PRO A 101 1.07 -1.59 -22.10
C PRO A 101 2.46 -1.86 -21.53
N ARG A 102 3.48 -1.08 -21.90
CA ARG A 102 4.84 -1.32 -21.37
C ARG A 102 4.97 -0.76 -19.97
N ALA A 103 4.47 0.44 -19.73
CA ALA A 103 4.47 1.06 -18.42
C ALA A 103 3.66 0.23 -17.42
N TRP A 104 2.49 -0.26 -17.85
CA TRP A 104 1.63 -1.12 -17.06
C TRP A 104 2.34 -2.40 -16.62
N ARG A 105 2.96 -3.13 -17.55
CA ARG A 105 3.72 -4.36 -17.25
C ARG A 105 4.87 -4.12 -16.26
N LEU A 106 5.57 -2.99 -16.36
CA LEU A 106 6.64 -2.64 -15.44
C LEU A 106 6.10 -2.30 -14.04
N TRP A 107 4.94 -1.64 -13.97
CA TRP A 107 4.26 -1.39 -12.71
C TRP A 107 3.82 -2.69 -12.04
N GLU A 108 3.22 -3.63 -12.78
CA GLU A 108 2.85 -4.97 -12.26
C GLU A 108 4.06 -5.70 -11.67
N GLN A 109 5.18 -5.72 -12.39
CA GLN A 109 6.43 -6.32 -11.92
C GLN A 109 6.98 -5.65 -10.65
N ALA A 110 6.79 -4.34 -10.51
CA ALA A 110 7.18 -3.61 -9.31
C ALA A 110 6.29 -3.97 -8.11
N VAL A 111 4.98 -4.14 -8.32
CA VAL A 111 4.02 -4.59 -7.30
C VAL A 111 4.33 -6.02 -6.86
N GLU A 112 4.54 -6.95 -7.80
CA GLU A 112 4.96 -8.32 -7.48
C GLU A 112 6.27 -8.36 -6.68
N SER A 113 7.21 -7.46 -7.00
CA SER A 113 8.47 -7.35 -6.25
C SER A 113 8.25 -6.80 -4.84
N LEU A 114 7.27 -5.89 -4.66
CA LEU A 114 6.91 -5.33 -3.36
C LEU A 114 6.31 -6.39 -2.43
N ASP A 115 5.48 -7.29 -2.97
CA ASP A 115 4.89 -8.41 -2.22
C ASP A 115 5.94 -9.34 -1.59
N GLY A 116 7.13 -9.44 -2.20
CA GLY A 116 8.24 -10.26 -1.74
C GLY A 116 9.28 -9.53 -0.88
N ALA A 117 9.22 -8.20 -0.77
CA ALA A 117 10.28 -7.39 -0.17
C ALA A 117 10.37 -7.57 1.36
N ARG A 118 11.59 -7.72 1.89
CA ARG A 118 11.84 -7.92 3.33
C ARG A 118 12.94 -7.01 3.88
N GLU A 119 13.96 -6.73 3.09
CA GLU A 119 15.08 -5.89 3.49
C GLU A 119 15.08 -4.54 2.77
N ALA A 120 15.88 -3.59 3.27
CA ALA A 120 15.90 -2.23 2.74
C ALA A 120 16.28 -2.19 1.25
N GLU A 121 17.16 -3.10 0.84
CA GLU A 121 17.62 -3.31 -0.52
C GLU A 121 16.49 -3.79 -1.44
N ASP A 122 15.56 -4.60 -0.93
CA ASP A 122 14.39 -5.05 -1.68
C ASP A 122 13.47 -3.86 -2.00
N PHE A 123 13.19 -3.01 -1.00
CA PHE A 123 12.38 -1.80 -1.21
C PHE A 123 13.07 -0.78 -2.13
N GLN A 124 14.40 -0.67 -2.07
CA GLN A 124 15.16 0.14 -3.03
C GLN A 124 14.99 -0.39 -4.46
N ALA A 125 15.06 -1.71 -4.63
CA ALA A 125 14.87 -2.36 -5.93
C ALA A 125 13.44 -2.20 -6.47
N VAL A 126 12.42 -2.17 -5.60
CA VAL A 126 11.04 -1.78 -5.98
C VAL A 126 11.02 -0.33 -6.47
N GLY A 127 11.67 0.59 -5.75
CA GLY A 127 11.75 2.00 -6.16
C GLY A 127 12.38 2.20 -7.55
N VAL A 128 13.42 1.43 -7.88
CA VAL A 128 14.05 1.46 -9.21
C VAL A 128 13.05 1.05 -10.30
N ARG A 129 12.31 -0.03 -10.08
CA ARG A 129 11.28 -0.51 -11.04
C ARG A 129 10.14 0.47 -11.21
N LEU A 130 9.66 1.06 -10.10
CA LEU A 130 8.61 2.09 -10.15
C LEU A 130 9.07 3.32 -10.94
N ARG A 131 10.34 3.76 -10.76
CA ARG A 131 10.91 4.86 -11.54
C ARG A 131 10.96 4.51 -13.02
N GLU A 132 11.39 3.30 -13.37
CA GLU A 132 11.42 2.82 -14.76
C GLU A 132 10.02 2.74 -15.38
N ALA A 133 9.03 2.29 -14.62
CA ALA A 133 7.63 2.27 -15.05
C ALA A 133 7.12 3.69 -15.35
N MET A 134 7.42 4.68 -14.49
CA MET A 134 7.01 6.07 -14.70
C MET A 134 7.70 6.73 -15.90
N VAL A 135 9.00 6.47 -16.11
CA VAL A 135 9.72 6.95 -17.31
C VAL A 135 9.15 6.32 -18.59
N THR A 136 8.81 5.03 -18.53
CA THR A 136 8.18 4.33 -19.65
C THR A 136 6.79 4.90 -19.94
N CYS A 137 6.00 5.18 -18.89
CA CYS A 137 4.71 5.85 -19.00
C CYS A 137 4.85 7.19 -19.73
N ALA A 138 5.81 8.02 -19.33
CA ALA A 138 6.07 9.29 -20.00
C ALA A 138 6.39 9.12 -21.49
N GLY A 139 7.16 8.09 -21.85
CA GLY A 139 7.47 7.78 -23.24
C GLY A 139 6.27 7.26 -24.05
N GLU A 140 5.34 6.53 -23.44
CA GLU A 140 4.10 6.08 -24.10
C GLU A 140 3.04 7.19 -24.20
N VAL A 141 3.06 8.15 -23.27
CA VAL A 141 2.20 9.34 -23.29
C VAL A 141 2.72 10.44 -24.23
N ALA A 142 4.03 10.45 -24.51
CA ALA A 142 4.65 11.49 -25.30
C ALA A 142 4.08 11.55 -26.73
N ASP A 143 3.30 12.60 -26.99
CA ASP A 143 2.65 12.87 -28.25
C ASP A 143 2.73 14.38 -28.57
N ASP A 144 3.16 14.72 -29.78
CA ASP A 144 3.34 16.10 -30.22
C ASP A 144 2.01 16.88 -30.23
N SER A 145 0.86 16.20 -30.37
CA SER A 145 -0.47 16.81 -30.32
C SER A 145 -0.81 17.40 -28.95
N LEU A 146 -0.15 16.94 -27.88
CA LEU A 146 -0.34 17.47 -26.52
C LEU A 146 0.43 18.78 -26.29
N ILE A 147 1.31 19.17 -27.21
CA ILE A 147 2.17 20.35 -27.06
C ILE A 147 1.37 21.59 -27.50
N PRO A 148 1.21 22.61 -26.64
CA PRO A 148 0.56 23.87 -27.02
C PRO A 148 1.29 24.56 -28.16
N GLU A 149 0.56 25.31 -28.99
CA GLU A 149 1.15 26.05 -30.12
C GLU A 149 2.33 26.93 -29.68
N GLY A 150 3.49 26.72 -30.29
CA GLY A 150 4.73 27.45 -29.99
C GLY A 150 5.44 27.03 -28.69
N GLY A 151 5.00 25.95 -28.04
CA GLY A 151 5.68 25.36 -26.89
C GLY A 151 6.84 24.45 -27.28
N ASP A 152 7.82 24.31 -26.38
CA ASP A 152 8.89 23.33 -26.50
C ASP A 152 8.45 21.96 -25.95
N ALA A 153 8.80 20.89 -26.67
CA ALA A 153 8.55 19.53 -26.20
C ALA A 153 9.35 19.23 -24.91
N PRO A 154 8.73 18.60 -23.89
CA PRO A 154 9.48 18.07 -22.76
C PRO A 154 10.53 17.05 -23.22
N LYS A 155 11.55 16.81 -22.38
CA LYS A 155 12.52 15.73 -22.66
C LYS A 155 11.78 14.39 -22.62
N ALA A 156 12.23 13.41 -23.40
CA ALA A 156 11.56 12.10 -23.49
C ALA A 156 11.32 11.41 -22.12
N ALA A 157 12.25 11.56 -21.18
CA ALA A 157 12.13 11.00 -19.82
C ALA A 157 11.51 11.97 -18.78
N ASP A 158 10.99 13.12 -19.21
CA ASP A 158 10.36 14.10 -18.33
C ASP A 158 8.94 13.66 -17.96
N VAL A 159 8.85 12.81 -16.93
CA VAL A 159 7.58 12.26 -16.44
C VAL A 159 6.59 13.36 -16.06
N VAL A 160 7.06 14.34 -15.30
CA VAL A 160 6.19 15.42 -14.81
C VAL A 160 5.72 16.28 -15.98
N GLY A 161 6.59 16.58 -16.94
CA GLY A 161 6.24 17.34 -18.15
C GLY A 161 5.15 16.64 -18.98
N TRP A 162 5.41 15.41 -19.43
CA TRP A 162 4.49 14.68 -20.30
C TRP A 162 3.16 14.36 -19.63
N THR A 163 3.16 13.93 -18.38
CA THR A 163 1.90 13.64 -17.65
C THR A 163 1.09 14.91 -17.42
N ASN A 164 1.72 16.07 -17.15
CA ASN A 164 0.99 17.33 -17.01
C ASN A 164 0.37 17.82 -18.32
N LEU A 165 1.02 17.60 -19.46
CA LEU A 165 0.42 17.91 -20.77
C LEU A 165 -0.81 17.04 -21.02
N LEU A 166 -0.71 15.73 -20.77
CA LEU A 166 -1.85 14.81 -20.86
C LEU A 166 -3.00 15.22 -19.91
N ILE A 167 -2.70 15.57 -18.67
CA ILE A 167 -3.70 16.05 -17.70
C ILE A 167 -4.37 17.34 -18.21
N ALA A 168 -3.60 18.25 -18.81
CA ALA A 168 -4.15 19.51 -19.33
C ALA A 168 -5.13 19.28 -20.48
N ASP A 169 -4.78 18.40 -21.42
CA ASP A 169 -5.58 17.98 -22.57
C ASP A 169 -6.85 17.22 -22.15
N GLN A 170 -6.72 16.20 -21.29
CA GLN A 170 -7.86 15.35 -20.93
C GLN A 170 -8.85 16.01 -19.97
N ALA A 171 -8.39 16.95 -19.16
CA ALA A 171 -9.22 17.61 -18.17
C ALA A 171 -9.40 19.09 -18.51
N GLU A 172 -9.73 19.42 -19.75
CA GLU A 172 -9.99 20.78 -20.20
C GLU A 172 -11.15 21.48 -19.48
N GLY A 173 -11.17 22.82 -19.57
CA GLY A 173 -12.27 23.66 -19.11
C GLY A 173 -12.28 23.99 -17.61
N PRO A 174 -13.19 24.89 -17.17
CA PRO A 174 -13.21 25.38 -15.78
C PRO A 174 -13.67 24.34 -14.76
N SER A 175 -14.61 23.45 -15.13
CA SER A 175 -15.17 22.41 -14.24
C SER A 175 -14.13 21.42 -13.75
N SER A 176 -13.10 21.18 -14.56
CA SER A 176 -12.06 20.18 -14.29
C SER A 176 -10.85 20.76 -13.56
N LYS A 177 -10.89 22.04 -13.15
CA LYS A 177 -9.77 22.74 -12.51
C LYS A 177 -9.24 22.00 -11.27
N GLN A 178 -10.15 21.50 -10.43
CA GLN A 178 -9.77 20.80 -9.19
C GLN A 178 -9.10 19.46 -9.51
N LEU A 179 -9.63 18.73 -10.49
CA LEU A 179 -9.07 17.46 -10.95
C LEU A 179 -7.66 17.67 -11.52
N ARG A 180 -7.48 18.64 -12.44
CA ARG A 180 -6.15 18.98 -12.98
C ARG A 180 -5.14 19.29 -11.89
N SER A 181 -5.50 20.17 -10.96
CA SER A 181 -4.64 20.57 -9.85
C SER A 181 -4.22 19.37 -8.98
N TYR A 182 -5.19 18.52 -8.63
CA TYR A 182 -4.94 17.33 -7.84
C TYR A 182 -4.03 16.34 -8.58
N SER A 183 -4.33 16.02 -9.83
CA SER A 183 -3.55 15.08 -10.66
C SER A 183 -2.12 15.56 -10.91
N THR A 184 -1.92 16.85 -11.20
CA THR A 184 -0.58 17.44 -11.36
C THR A 184 0.21 17.36 -10.07
N LYS A 185 -0.41 17.65 -8.91
CA LYS A 185 0.26 17.52 -7.61
C LYS A 185 0.63 16.05 -7.33
N LEU A 186 -0.31 15.13 -7.55
CA LEU A 186 -0.08 13.70 -7.33
C LEU A 186 1.07 13.17 -8.20
N THR A 187 1.12 13.58 -9.46
CA THR A 187 2.21 13.24 -10.39
C THR A 187 3.57 13.69 -9.82
N ARG A 188 3.66 14.94 -9.36
CA ARG A 188 4.91 15.48 -8.80
C ARG A 188 5.36 14.75 -7.55
N GLU A 189 4.47 14.62 -6.57
CA GLU A 189 4.77 13.97 -5.29
C GLU A 189 5.16 12.50 -5.49
N THR A 190 4.47 11.80 -6.40
CA THR A 190 4.79 10.41 -6.74
C THR A 190 6.16 10.31 -7.39
N TRP A 191 6.47 11.17 -8.36
CA TRP A 191 7.77 11.21 -9.01
C TRP A 191 8.91 11.48 -8.02
N ASP A 192 8.72 12.42 -7.09
CA ASP A 192 9.70 12.72 -6.04
C ASP A 192 9.90 11.52 -5.10
N TYR A 193 8.82 10.86 -4.71
CA TYR A 193 8.86 9.70 -3.85
C TYR A 193 9.60 8.51 -4.49
N VAL A 194 9.30 8.16 -5.74
CA VAL A 194 9.99 7.06 -6.43
C VAL A 194 11.46 7.40 -6.74
N ASN A 195 11.80 8.69 -6.84
CA ASN A 195 13.21 9.10 -6.93
C ASN A 195 13.94 8.97 -5.62
N TRP A 196 13.28 9.28 -4.51
CA TRP A 196 13.84 9.14 -3.17
C TRP A 196 14.03 7.67 -2.75
N LEU A 197 13.07 6.78 -3.04
CA LEU A 197 13.05 5.39 -2.57
C LEU A 197 14.34 4.59 -2.80
N PRO A 198 14.99 4.63 -3.99
CA PRO A 198 16.24 3.92 -4.24
C PRO A 198 17.48 4.54 -3.57
N THR A 199 17.33 5.72 -2.96
CA THR A 199 18.47 6.43 -2.37
C THR A 199 18.86 5.74 -1.07
N PRO A 200 20.13 5.35 -0.87
CA PRO A 200 20.55 4.70 0.37
C PRO A 200 20.30 5.63 1.55
N ARG A 201 19.73 5.08 2.64
CA ARG A 201 19.64 5.80 3.91
C ARG A 201 21.06 5.98 4.43
N THR A 202 21.65 7.16 4.23
CA THR A 202 22.84 7.55 4.98
C THR A 202 22.51 7.45 6.46
N ARG A 203 23.13 6.48 7.14
CA ARG A 203 23.15 6.43 8.61
C ARG A 203 23.64 7.80 9.08
N SER A 204 22.81 8.52 9.84
CA SER A 204 23.28 9.67 10.62
C SER A 204 24.52 9.23 11.40
N PRO A 205 25.62 10.00 11.39
CA PRO A 205 26.78 9.65 12.18
C PRO A 205 26.34 9.59 13.64
N THR A 206 26.35 8.38 14.18
CA THR A 206 26.13 8.12 15.59
C THR A 206 27.11 9.00 16.35
N THR A 207 26.58 9.79 17.28
CA THR A 207 27.32 10.64 18.21
C THR A 207 28.54 9.87 18.72
N ARG A 208 29.72 10.23 18.22
CA ARG A 208 30.98 9.67 18.68
C ARG A 208 31.15 10.20 20.11
N THR A 209 31.00 9.29 21.07
CA THR A 209 31.21 9.51 22.50
C THR A 209 32.51 10.26 22.70
N SER A 210 32.42 11.47 23.25
CA SER A 210 33.58 12.20 23.75
C SER A 210 33.99 11.58 25.09
N GLU A 211 34.69 10.45 25.05
CA GLU A 211 35.64 10.14 26.10
C GLU A 211 36.93 10.91 25.81
N SER A 212 37.10 12.06 26.46
CA SER A 212 38.43 12.52 26.85
C SER A 212 38.38 13.54 27.99
N ARG A 213 38.88 13.08 29.15
CA ARG A 213 39.67 13.82 30.15
C ARG A 213 39.01 14.97 30.93
N GLY A 214 38.84 14.69 32.22
CA GLY A 214 38.69 15.62 33.33
C GLY A 214 38.66 14.83 34.63
#